data_AF-A0AAU1Q7S9-F1
#
_entry.id   AF-A0AAU1Q7S9-F1
#
_cell.length_a   1.000
_cell.length_b   1.000
_cell.length_c   1.000
_cell.angle_alpha   90.00
_cell.angle_beta   90.00
_cell.angle_gamma   90.00
#
_symmetry.space_group_name_H-M   'P 1'
#
loop_
_entity.id
_entity.type
_entity.pdbx_description
1 polymer ?
#
loop_
_entity_poly.entity_id
_entity_poly.type
_entity_poly.pdbx_seq_one_letter_code
_entity_poly.pdbx_strand_id
1 'polypeptide(L)'
;MTDPADPVLLFDEDGRMFVLHDPALASDLIESEDEFLEGYDGQGRPVRACDEPGQVGLTLVTTEPQPHELRARVERYYSVFAARHPTRIPPQETDLAAFIRAVAEDWIEE
;
A
#
# COMPACT_ATOMS: atom_id res chain seq x y z
N MET A 1 1.07 14.11 14.93
CA MET A 1 1.38 13.03 13.97
C MET A 1 0.59 13.35 12.72
N THR A 2 1.15 13.11 11.55
CA THR A 2 0.45 13.40 10.29
C THR A 2 -0.23 12.13 9.83
N ASP A 3 -1.53 12.21 9.60
CA ASP A 3 -2.31 11.07 9.13
C ASP A 3 -1.94 10.74 7.67
N PRO A 4 -1.83 9.45 7.33
CA PRO A 4 -1.59 9.03 5.95
C PRO A 4 -2.79 9.38 5.06
N ALA A 5 -2.52 9.73 3.81
CA ALA A 5 -3.56 9.96 2.81
C ALA A 5 -4.14 8.63 2.28
N ASP A 6 -5.42 8.61 1.97
CA ASP A 6 -6.06 7.47 1.30
C ASP A 6 -5.70 7.40 -0.20
N PRO A 7 -5.66 6.20 -0.81
CA PRO A 7 -5.62 4.89 -0.15
C PRO A 7 -4.19 4.56 0.33
N VAL A 8 -4.04 3.56 1.20
CA VAL A 8 -2.73 3.02 1.60
C VAL A 8 -2.48 1.68 0.92
N LEU A 9 -1.29 1.53 0.34
CA LEU A 9 -0.77 0.27 -0.18
C LEU A 9 0.16 -0.35 0.86
N LEU A 10 -0.12 -1.57 1.29
CA LEU A 10 0.69 -2.33 2.24
C LEU A 10 1.35 -3.51 1.52
N PHE A 11 2.60 -3.82 1.88
CA PHE A 11 3.37 -4.92 1.31
C PHE A 11 3.91 -5.83 2.41
N ASP A 12 3.69 -7.13 2.30
CA ASP A 12 4.30 -8.12 3.20
C ASP A 12 5.73 -8.49 2.79
N GLU A 13 6.38 -9.36 3.56
CA GLU A 13 7.74 -9.84 3.29
C GLU A 13 7.87 -10.60 1.95
N ASP A 14 6.81 -11.29 1.53
CA ASP A 14 6.76 -12.02 0.26
C ASP A 14 6.56 -11.07 -0.94
N GLY A 15 6.11 -9.84 -0.69
CA GLY A 15 5.77 -8.82 -1.67
C GLY A 15 4.34 -8.91 -2.17
N ARG A 16 3.44 -9.55 -1.41
CA ARG A 16 1.99 -9.43 -1.63
C ARG A 16 1.56 -8.03 -1.27
N MET A 17 0.61 -7.52 -2.03
CA MET A 17 0.09 -6.17 -1.85
C MET A 17 -1.34 -6.24 -1.34
N PHE A 18 -1.62 -5.44 -0.32
CA PHE A 18 -2.95 -5.23 0.25
C PHE A 18 -3.30 -3.75 0.12
N VAL A 19 -4.58 -3.47 -0.12
CA VAL A 19 -5.07 -2.11 -0.30
C VAL A 19 -6.00 -1.77 0.84
N LEU A 20 -5.66 -0.71 1.56
CA LEU A 20 -6.50 -0.13 2.59
C LEU A 20 -7.08 1.19 2.07
N HIS A 21 -8.34 1.18 1.67
CA HIS A 21 -8.99 2.36 1.10
C HIS A 21 -9.21 3.49 2.11
N ASP A 22 -9.34 3.15 3.39
CA ASP A 22 -9.46 4.11 4.49
C ASP A 22 -8.45 3.73 5.60
N PRO A 23 -7.38 4.53 5.80
CA PRO A 23 -6.39 4.27 6.84
C PRO A 23 -6.96 4.25 8.26
N ALA A 24 -8.12 4.88 8.50
CA ALA A 24 -8.78 4.84 9.81
C ALA A 24 -9.30 3.43 10.17
N LEU A 25 -9.45 2.54 9.18
CA LEU A 25 -9.85 1.15 9.39
C LEU A 25 -8.67 0.23 9.70
N ALA A 26 -7.44 0.76 9.81
CA ALA A 26 -6.26 -0.05 10.10
C ALA A 26 -6.43 -0.88 11.37
N SER A 27 -7.01 -0.31 12.43
CA SER A 27 -7.20 -1.01 13.71
C SER A 27 -8.21 -2.17 13.62
N ASP A 28 -9.12 -2.15 12.64
CA ASP A 28 -10.11 -3.20 12.43
C ASP A 28 -9.60 -4.31 11.50
N LEU A 29 -8.56 -4.02 10.71
CA LEU A 29 -8.09 -4.89 9.62
C LEU A 29 -6.66 -5.41 9.81
N ILE A 30 -5.89 -4.84 10.72
CA ILE A 30 -4.50 -5.20 11.01
C ILE A 30 -4.43 -5.61 12.49
N GLU A 31 -4.13 -6.88 12.73
CA GLU A 31 -4.05 -7.45 14.09
C GLU A 31 -2.67 -7.17 14.73
N SER A 32 -1.59 -7.17 13.93
CA SER A 32 -0.21 -6.90 14.39
C SER A 32 0.63 -6.05 13.44
N GLU A 33 1.64 -5.37 13.97
CA GLU A 33 2.60 -4.57 13.18
C GLU A 33 3.42 -5.40 12.19
N ASP A 34 3.58 -6.70 12.45
CA ASP A 34 4.36 -7.62 11.61
C ASP A 34 3.58 -8.16 10.39
N GLU A 35 2.29 -7.82 10.24
CA GLU A 35 1.48 -8.28 9.11
C GLU A 35 1.88 -7.64 7.77
N PHE A 36 2.62 -6.55 7.82
CA PHE A 36 3.23 -5.95 6.64
C PHE A 36 4.63 -5.44 6.95
N LEU A 37 5.51 -5.51 5.94
CA LEU A 37 6.89 -5.06 6.03
C LEU A 37 6.99 -3.55 5.78
N GLU A 38 6.25 -3.04 4.80
CA GLU A 38 6.27 -1.63 4.41
C GLU A 38 4.92 -1.19 3.84
N GLY A 39 4.63 0.11 3.93
CA GLY A 39 3.45 0.68 3.31
C GLY A 39 3.70 2.06 2.72
N TYR A 40 2.81 2.49 1.84
CA TYR A 40 2.82 3.83 1.24
C TYR A 40 1.40 4.38 1.16
N ASP A 41 1.24 5.64 1.52
CA ASP A 41 -0.05 6.33 1.47
C ASP A 41 -0.42 6.79 0.04
N GLY A 42 -1.58 7.45 -0.11
CA GLY A 42 -2.11 7.91 -1.40
C GLY A 42 -1.24 8.95 -2.13
N GLN A 43 -0.21 9.47 -1.46
CA GLN A 43 0.78 10.38 -2.04
C GLN A 43 2.14 9.71 -2.24
N GLY A 44 2.26 8.41 -1.99
CA GLY A 44 3.49 7.63 -2.08
C GLY A 44 4.47 7.90 -0.94
N ARG A 45 3.99 8.41 0.20
CA ARG A 45 4.81 8.64 1.38
C ARG A 45 4.86 7.36 2.21
N PRO A 46 6.04 6.96 2.71
CA PRO A 46 6.17 5.73 3.49
C PRO A 46 5.37 5.81 4.79
N VAL A 47 4.63 4.73 5.08
CA VAL A 47 3.89 4.54 6.33
C VAL A 47 4.43 3.34 7.09
N ARG A 48 4.19 3.35 8.40
CA ARG A 48 4.44 2.21 9.29
C ARG A 48 3.26 2.00 10.21
N ALA A 49 3.13 0.78 10.71
CA ALA A 49 2.28 0.48 11.84
C ALA A 49 2.78 1.24 13.07
N CYS A 50 1.85 1.69 13.89
CA CYS A 50 2.10 2.20 15.22
C CYS A 50 1.04 1.66 16.20
N ASP A 51 1.25 1.94 17.48
CA ASP A 51 0.38 1.54 18.59
C ASP A 51 0.46 0.04 18.94
N GLU A 52 -0.47 -0.44 19.77
CA GLU A 52 -0.45 -1.80 20.33
C GLU A 52 -1.18 -2.80 19.42
N PRO A 53 -0.83 -4.10 19.46
CA PRO A 53 -1.58 -5.14 18.75
C PRO A 53 -3.09 -5.09 19.06
N GLY A 54 -3.92 -5.18 18.02
CA GLY A 54 -5.38 -5.00 18.10
C GLY A 54 -5.86 -3.54 18.19
N GLN A 55 -4.94 -2.56 18.13
CA GLN A 55 -5.24 -1.13 17.96
C GLN A 55 -4.29 -0.49 16.94
N VAL A 56 -3.85 -1.27 15.94
CA VAL A 56 -2.81 -0.84 15.02
C VAL A 56 -3.26 0.41 14.26
N GLY A 57 -2.52 1.50 14.46
CA GLY A 57 -2.63 2.73 13.69
C GLY A 57 -1.62 2.75 12.54
N LEU A 58 -1.81 3.67 11.59
CA LEU A 58 -0.82 3.95 10.55
C LEU A 58 -0.31 5.37 10.68
N THR A 59 1.00 5.54 10.56
CA THR A 59 1.63 6.86 10.62
C THR A 59 2.68 7.06 9.54
N LEU A 60 2.82 8.29 9.05
CA LEU A 60 3.87 8.65 8.10
C LEU A 60 5.26 8.49 8.74
N VAL A 61 6.16 7.80 8.05
CA VAL A 61 7.58 7.73 8.41
C VAL A 61 8.27 9.03 8.00
N THR A 62 7.97 9.52 6.79
CA THR A 62 8.48 10.78 6.25
C THR A 62 7.36 11.50 5.49
N THR A 63 7.55 12.79 5.25
CA THR A 63 6.64 13.56 4.39
C THR A 63 7.06 13.57 2.92
N GLU A 64 8.22 12.97 2.62
CA GLU A 64 8.79 12.92 1.27
C GLU A 64 8.32 11.65 0.56
N PRO A 65 7.71 11.77 -0.63
CA PRO A 65 7.26 10.62 -1.39
C PRO A 65 8.44 9.82 -1.97
N GLN A 66 8.25 8.51 -2.11
CA GLN A 66 9.23 7.56 -2.64
C GLN A 66 8.70 6.87 -3.92
N PRO A 67 8.63 7.62 -5.05
CA PRO A 67 7.98 7.14 -6.27
C PRO A 67 8.67 5.93 -6.90
N HIS A 68 10.00 5.87 -6.83
CA HIS A 68 10.78 4.82 -7.49
C HIS A 68 10.64 3.49 -6.74
N GLU A 69 10.74 3.54 -5.43
CA GLU A 69 10.59 2.41 -4.52
C GLU A 69 9.17 1.83 -4.64
N LEU A 70 8.15 2.68 -4.51
CA LEU A 70 6.76 2.24 -4.60
C LEU A 70 6.43 1.62 -5.95
N ARG A 71 6.83 2.25 -7.07
CA ARG A 71 6.61 1.68 -8.41
C ARG A 71 7.26 0.32 -8.56
N ALA A 72 8.50 0.16 -8.09
CA ALA A 72 9.21 -1.12 -8.15
C ALA A 72 8.51 -2.22 -7.32
N ARG A 73 7.92 -1.86 -6.17
CA ARG A 73 7.12 -2.80 -5.35
C ARG A 73 5.85 -3.25 -6.06
N VAL A 74 5.10 -2.30 -6.63
CA VAL A 74 3.90 -2.61 -7.41
C VAL A 74 4.24 -3.47 -8.63
N GLU A 75 5.27 -3.10 -9.41
CA GLU A 75 5.72 -3.89 -10.56
C GLU A 75 6.08 -5.33 -10.16
N ARG A 76 6.78 -5.51 -9.04
CA ARG A 76 7.09 -6.84 -8.50
C ARG A 76 5.82 -7.61 -8.14
N TYR A 77 4.85 -6.95 -7.47
CA TYR A 77 3.58 -7.59 -7.13
C TYR A 77 2.86 -8.11 -8.39
N TYR A 78 2.72 -7.26 -9.41
CA TYR A 78 2.04 -7.66 -10.65
C TYR A 78 2.78 -8.78 -11.38
N SER A 79 4.12 -8.72 -11.42
CA SER A 79 4.96 -9.73 -12.08
C SER A 79 4.88 -11.10 -11.41
N VAL A 80 4.81 -11.15 -10.08
CA VAL A 80 4.87 -12.41 -9.32
C VAL A 80 3.47 -12.97 -9.03
N PHE A 81 2.53 -12.11 -8.64
CA PHE A 81 1.24 -12.52 -8.09
C PHE A 81 0.08 -12.25 -9.05
N ALA A 82 0.10 -11.12 -9.77
CA ALA A 82 -0.95 -10.83 -10.76
C ALA A 82 -0.76 -11.57 -12.10
N ALA A 83 0.39 -12.20 -12.35
CA ALA A 83 0.66 -12.96 -13.58
C ALA A 83 -0.32 -14.11 -13.86
N ARG A 84 -1.08 -14.56 -12.84
CA ARG A 84 -2.19 -15.53 -13.01
C ARG A 84 -3.39 -14.93 -13.75
N HIS A 85 -3.47 -13.60 -13.81
CA HIS A 85 -4.50 -12.81 -14.48
C HIS A 85 -3.84 -12.00 -15.60
N PRO A 86 -3.72 -12.53 -16.83
CA PRO A 86 -2.89 -11.97 -17.90
C PRO A 86 -3.30 -10.56 -18.37
N THR A 87 -4.46 -10.06 -17.95
CA THR A 87 -4.93 -8.70 -18.22
C THR A 87 -4.56 -7.69 -17.12
N ARG A 88 -4.09 -8.15 -15.95
CA ARG A 88 -3.64 -7.28 -14.86
C ARG A 88 -2.20 -6.83 -15.15
N ILE A 89 -2.08 -5.59 -15.62
CA ILE A 89 -0.81 -4.93 -15.89
C ILE A 89 -0.72 -3.74 -14.93
N PRO A 90 0.45 -3.44 -14.34
CA PRO A 90 0.60 -2.25 -13.51
C PRO A 90 0.09 -1.00 -14.24
N PRO A 91 -0.67 -0.11 -13.58
CA PRO A 91 -1.06 1.16 -14.14
C PRO A 91 0.16 1.94 -14.65
N GLN A 92 0.01 2.63 -15.79
CA GLN A 92 1.11 3.35 -16.44
C GLN A 92 1.06 4.87 -16.18
N GLU A 93 0.26 5.29 -15.21
CA GLU A 93 0.09 6.69 -14.85
C GLU A 93 1.44 7.33 -14.48
N THR A 94 1.68 8.55 -14.95
CA THR A 94 2.92 9.30 -14.65
C THR A 94 2.84 10.01 -13.31
N ASP A 95 1.65 10.57 -12.98
CA ASP A 95 1.40 11.14 -11.67
C ASP A 95 1.34 10.03 -10.60
N LEU A 96 2.03 10.25 -9.48
CA LEU A 96 2.16 9.22 -8.45
C LEU A 96 0.85 8.95 -7.72
N ALA A 97 0.07 9.98 -7.41
CA ALA A 97 -1.21 9.80 -6.73
C ALA A 97 -2.24 9.12 -7.64
N ALA A 98 -2.27 9.50 -8.92
CA ALA A 98 -3.09 8.83 -9.94
C ALA A 98 -2.70 7.36 -10.11
N PHE A 99 -1.39 7.07 -10.15
CA PHE A 99 -0.88 5.70 -10.19
C PHE A 99 -1.37 4.88 -9.00
N ILE A 100 -1.23 5.39 -7.77
CA ILE A 100 -1.65 4.70 -6.54
C ILE A 100 -3.15 4.43 -6.54
N ARG A 101 -3.95 5.43 -6.92
CA ARG A 101 -5.40 5.27 -7.02
C ARG A 101 -5.78 4.21 -8.05
N ALA A 102 -5.15 4.22 -9.23
CA ALA A 102 -5.40 3.21 -10.25
C ALA A 102 -5.00 1.80 -9.78
N VAL A 103 -3.91 1.66 -9.01
CA VAL A 103 -3.51 0.37 -8.40
C VAL A 103 -4.57 -0.10 -7.40
N ALA A 104 -5.05 0.81 -6.55
CA ALA A 104 -6.08 0.51 -5.57
C ALA A 104 -7.42 0.12 -6.20
N GLU A 105 -7.78 0.72 -7.34
CA GLU A 105 -9.02 0.42 -8.07
C GLU A 105 -8.95 -0.88 -8.89
N ASP A 106 -7.76 -1.28 -9.36
CA ASP A 106 -7.55 -2.56 -10.06
C ASP A 106 -7.55 -3.78 -9.11
N TRP A 107 -7.35 -3.53 -7.81
CA TRP A 107 -7.47 -4.53 -6.76
C TRP A 107 -8.93 -4.91 -6.55
N ILE A 108 -9.37 -5.96 -7.25
CA ILE A 108 -10.65 -6.62 -7.02
C ILE A 108 -10.40 -7.79 -6.07
N GLU A 109 -11.06 -7.76 -4.92
CA GLU A 109 -11.17 -8.82 -3.90
C GLU A 109 -11.43 -10.17 -4.61
N GLU A 110 -10.50 -11.13 -4.50
CA GLU A 110 -10.66 -12.50 -5.03
C GLU A 110 -11.40 -13.41 -4.03
#